data_AF-A0A444UQM0-F1
#
_entry.id   AF-A0A444UQM0-F1
#
_cell.length_a   1.000
_cell.length_b   1.000
_cell.length_c   1.000
_cell.angle_alpha   90.00
_cell.angle_beta   90.00
_cell.angle_gamma   90.00
#
_symmetry.space_group_name_H-M   'P 1'
#
loop_
_entity.id
_entity.type
_entity.pdbx_description
1 polymer ?
#
loop_
_entity_poly.entity_id
_entity_poly.type
_entity_poly.pdbx_seq_one_letter_code
_entity_poly.pdbx_strand_id
1 'polypeptide(L)' 'MYWYQQTSKGALELVGYLYNKDVYPEEKFKKRFNLTGDAEKAGSLTISNLTAEDSAVYFCAASIHSAADHLSPLQ' A
#
# COMPACT_ATOMS: atom_id res chain seq x y z
N MET A 1 -2.52 1.26 5.08
CA MET A 1 -1.40 1.54 4.15
C MET A 1 -1.84 1.20 2.73
N TYR A 2 -1.79 2.16 1.82
CA TYR A 2 -2.24 2.01 0.43
C TYR A 2 -1.05 1.82 -0.50
N TRP A 3 -1.28 1.11 -1.60
CA TRP A 3 -0.33 0.94 -2.70
C TRP A 3 -0.95 1.43 -4.00
N TYR A 4 -0.19 2.23 -4.75
CA TYR A 4 -0.60 2.76 -6.04
C TYR A 4 0.46 2.48 -7.10
N GLN A 5 0.01 2.32 -8.34
CA GLN A 5 0.87 2.39 -9.51
C GLN A 5 0.59 3.66 -10.31
N GLN A 6 1.64 4.25 -10.86
CA GLN A 6 1.56 5.32 -11.85
C GLN A 6 2.31 4.88 -13.10
N THR A 7 1.55 4.53 -14.14
CA THR A 7 2.12 4.24 -15.46
C THR A 7 2.46 5.55 -16.19
N SER A 8 3.05 5.47 -17.38
CA SER A 8 3.29 6.63 -18.26
C SER A 8 2.02 7.43 -18.62
N LYS A 9 0.83 6.88 -18.37
CA LYS A 9 -0.47 7.57 -18.51
C LYS A 9 -0.74 8.60 -17.41
N GLY A 10 0.07 8.64 -16.35
CA GLY A 10 0.09 9.69 -15.33
C GLY A 10 -0.96 9.60 -14.22
N ALA A 11 -2.06 8.85 -14.40
CA ALA A 11 -3.03 8.64 -13.32
C ALA A 11 -2.54 7.62 -12.29
N LEU A 12 -2.84 7.87 -11.01
CA LEU A 12 -2.65 6.89 -9.94
C LEU A 12 -3.77 5.86 -9.97
N GLU A 13 -3.40 4.59 -10.11
CA GLU A 13 -4.31 3.46 -9.97
C GLU A 13 -4.06 2.78 -8.62
N LEU A 14 -5.13 2.57 -7.84
CA LEU A 14 -5.04 1.82 -6.60
C LEU A 14 -4.75 0.34 -6.91
N VAL A 15 -3.69 -0.20 -6.32
CA VAL A 15 -3.33 -1.63 -6.39
C VAL A 15 -4.05 -2.40 -5.28
N GLY A 16 -4.14 -1.79 -4.11
CA GLY A 16 -4.79 -2.36 -2.94
C GLY A 16 -4.32 -1.66 -1.66
N TYR A 17 -4.83 -2.14 -0.52
CA TYR A 17 -4.44 -1.60 0.78
C TYR A 17 -4.42 -2.65 1.88
N LEU A 18 -3.64 -2.34 2.91
CA LEU A 18 -3.63 -3.03 4.21
C LEU A 18 -4.43 -2.19 5.20
N TYR A 19 -5.30 -2.84 5.97
CA TYR A 19 -5.94 -2.27 7.15
C TYR A 19 -5.61 -3.18 8.34
N ASN A 20 -4.85 -2.67 9.32
CA ASN A 20 -4.14 -3.52 10.28
C ASN A 20 -3.36 -4.63 9.55
N LYS A 21 -3.72 -5.89 9.76
CA LYS A 21 -3.12 -7.07 9.09
C LYS A 21 -3.99 -7.62 7.95
N ASP A 22 -5.16 -7.03 7.74
CA ASP A 22 -6.09 -7.46 6.70
C ASP A 22 -5.68 -6.87 5.35
N VAL A 23 -5.84 -7.67 4.29
CA VAL A 23 -5.36 -7.37 2.94
C VAL A 23 -6.54 -7.19 1.99
N TYR A 24 -6.58 -6.05 1.30
CA TYR A 24 -7.63 -5.67 0.37
C TYR A 24 -7.03 -5.32 -1.00
N PRO A 25 -6.77 -6.32 -1.86
CA PRO A 25 -6.27 -6.10 -3.21
C PRO A 25 -7.42 -5.77 -4.18
N GLU A 26 -7.16 -4.87 -5.14
CA GLU A 26 -8.09 -4.57 -6.23
C GLU A 26 -8.15 -5.72 -7.25
N GLU A 27 -9.33 -6.03 -7.76
CA GLU A 27 -9.59 -7.21 -8.63
C GLU A 27 -8.61 -7.32 -9.81
N LYS A 28 -8.27 -6.19 -10.43
CA LYS A 28 -7.32 -6.09 -11.55
C LYS A 28 -5.93 -6.67 -11.20
N PHE A 29 -5.52 -6.59 -9.94
CA PHE A 29 -4.15 -6.86 -9.50
C PHE A 29 -4.01 -8.21 -8.77
N LYS A 30 -5.12 -8.76 -8.24
CA LYS A 30 -5.14 -9.98 -7.38
C LYS A 30 -4.34 -11.19 -7.88
N LYS A 31 -4.21 -11.36 -9.20
CA LYS A 31 -3.52 -12.54 -9.78
C LYS A 31 -2.00 -12.49 -9.63
N ARG A 32 -1.39 -11.30 -9.65
CA ARG A 32 0.07 -11.14 -9.73
C ARG A 32 0.66 -10.26 -8.64
N PHE A 33 -0.16 -9.41 -8.03
CA PHE A 33 0.25 -8.46 -7.00
C PHE A 33 -0.19 -9.00 -5.65
N ASN A 34 0.77 -9.20 -4.76
CA ASN A 34 0.54 -9.70 -3.42
C ASN A 34 0.97 -8.65 -2.40
N LEU A 35 0.01 -8.20 -1.59
CA LEU A 35 0.24 -7.26 -0.49
C LEU A 35 0.37 -8.06 0.80
N THR A 36 1.37 -7.75 1.62
CA THR A 36 1.57 -8.39 2.93
C THR A 36 2.06 -7.38 3.96
N GLY A 37 1.91 -7.71 5.25
CA GLY A 37 2.48 -6.94 6.35
C GLY A 37 1.43 -6.41 7.33
N ASP A 38 1.81 -5.38 8.06
CA ASP A 38 1.04 -4.69 9.08
C ASP A 38 1.02 -3.20 8.73
N ALA A 39 -0.18 -2.67 8.47
CA ALA A 39 -0.40 -1.30 8.04
C ALA A 39 0.18 -0.25 9.00
N GLU A 40 0.35 -0.59 10.28
CA GLU A 40 0.90 0.29 11.32
C GLU A 40 2.42 0.22 11.44
N LYS A 41 3.06 -0.81 10.88
CA LYS A 41 4.51 -1.06 11.04
C LYS A 41 5.26 -1.07 9.73
N ALA A 42 4.89 -2.00 8.84
CA ALA A 42 5.57 -2.22 7.57
C ALA A 42 4.66 -3.02 6.63
N GLY A 43 4.59 -2.62 5.37
CA GLY A 43 3.89 -3.34 4.32
C GLY A 43 4.81 -3.59 3.13
N SER A 44 4.58 -4.70 2.44
CA SER A 44 5.32 -5.12 1.25
C SER A 44 4.36 -5.34 0.09
N LEU A 45 4.82 -4.97 -1.12
CA LEU A 45 4.17 -5.30 -2.38
C LEU A 45 5.12 -6.21 -3.18
N THR A 46 4.67 -7.43 -3.45
CA THR A 46 5.38 -8.39 -4.31
C THR A 46 4.63 -8.54 -5.62
N ILE A 47 5.33 -8.36 -6.75
CA ILE A 47 4.77 -8.54 -8.09
C ILE A 47 5.42 -9.77 -8.73
N SER A 48 4.62 -10.77 -9.08
CA SER A 48 5.10 -12.00 -9.72
C SER A 48 5.02 -11.91 -11.25
N ASN A 49 5.90 -12.65 -11.93
CA ASN A 49 5.95 -12.74 -13.39
C ASN A 49 6.00 -11.36 -14.06
N LEU A 50 6.99 -10.55 -13.69
CA LEU A 50 7.16 -9.19 -14.21
C LEU A 50 7.28 -9.19 -15.74
N THR A 51 6.55 -8.26 -16.37
CA THR A 51 6.66 -7.96 -17.79
C THR A 51 7.02 -6.48 -18.00
N ALA A 52 7.32 -6.10 -19.24
CA ALA A 52 7.55 -4.69 -19.57
C ALA A 52 6.33 -3.80 -19.25
N GLU A 53 5.11 -4.35 -19.25
CA GLU A 53 3.87 -3.63 -18.92
C GLU A 53 3.77 -3.23 -17.44
N ASP A 54 4.53 -3.89 -16.56
CA ASP A 54 4.59 -3.56 -15.13
C ASP A 54 5.52 -2.37 -14.84
N SER A 55 6.16 -1.79 -15.87
CA SER A 55 7.01 -0.61 -15.73
C SER A 55 6.16 0.59 -15.31
N ALA A 56 6.29 0.97 -14.05
CA ALA A 56 5.56 2.07 -13.43
C ALA A 56 6.35 2.62 -12.23
N VAL A 57 5.96 3.80 -11.75
CA VAL A 57 6.34 4.25 -10.41
C VAL A 57 5.32 3.68 -9.42
N TYR A 58 5.81 3.03 -8.37
CA TYR A 58 4.98 2.45 -7.33
C TYR A 58 5.09 3.28 -6.06
N PHE A 59 3.95 3.76 -5.57
CA PHE A 59 3.86 4.58 -4.37
C PHE A 59 3.23 3.79 -3.24
N CYS A 60 3.78 3.91 -2.04
CA CYS A 60 3.07 3.55 -0.81
C CYS A 60 2.60 4.83 -0.11
N ALA A 61 1.41 4.76 0.48
CA ALA A 61 0.88 5.81 1.34
C ALA A 61 0.49 5.20 2.69
N ALA A 62 1.25 5.55 3.72
CA ALA A 62 0.93 5.24 5.11
C ALA A 62 0.19 6.44 5.72
N SER A 63 -0.85 6.17 6.50
CA SER A 63 -1.55 7.16 7.29
C SER A 63 -1.62 6.65 8.71
N ILE A 64 -1.20 7.48 9.66
CA ILE A 64 -1.34 7.19 11.09
C ILE A 64 -2.79 7.52 11.45
N HIS A 65 -3.61 6.51 11.70
CA HIS A 65 -4.95 6.74 12.23
C HIS A 65 -4.79 7.10 13.71
N SER A 66 -5.04 8.37 14.05
CA SER A 66 -4.72 9.04 15.31
C SER A 66 -3.25 9.42 15.50
N ALA A 67 -2.96 10.72 15.34
CA ALA A 67 -2.15 11.38 16.35
C ALA A 67 -2.95 11.33 17.66
N ALA A 68 -2.93 10.19 18.33
CA ALA A 68 -3.10 10.21 19.76
C ALA A 68 -1.79 10.84 20.26
N ASP A 69 -1.73 12.17 20.22
CA ASP A 69 -0.88 12.91 21.12
C ASP A 69 -1.26 12.42 22.50
N HIS A 70 -0.50 11.44 23.00
CA HIS A 70 -0.47 11.14 24.40
C HIS A 70 0.16 12.38 25.03
N LEU A 71 -0.66 13.39 25.28
CA LEU A 71 -0.36 14.43 26.25
C LEU A 71 -0.18 13.68 27.56
N SER A 72 1.05 13.23 27.82
CA SER A 72 1.46 12.88 29.18
C SER A 72 1.23 14.14 30.02
N PRO A 73 0.43 14.08 31.09
CA PRO A 73 0.48 15.13 32.09
C PRO A 73 1.92 15.15 32.60
N LEU A 74 2.52 16.34 32.64
CA LEU A 74 3.75 16.58 33.36
C LEU A 74 3.59 15.99 34.78
N GLN A 75 4.40 14.98 35.09
CA GLN A 75 4.69 14.58 36.46
C GLN A 75 6.19 14.41 36.61
#